data_AF-A0A259DNY0-F1
#
_entry.id   AF-A0A259DNY0-F1
#
_cell.length_a   1.000
_cell.length_b   1.000
_cell.length_c   1.000
_cell.angle_alpha   90.00
_cell.angle_beta   90.00
_cell.angle_gamma   90.00
#
_symmetry.space_group_name_H-M   'P 1'
#
loop_
_entity.id
_entity.type
_entity.pdbx_description
1 polymer ?
#
loop_
_entity_poly.entity_id
_entity_poly.type
_entity_poly.pdbx_seq_one_letter_code
_entity_poly.pdbx_strand_id
1 'polypeptide(L)'
;NLQSVSQFEKDFIALQATMNNLYGNYFLSYHKGGNGFRISHAQKSLSIYLKHLWCLGQIPLPPICPIDNVVLKLTEAKGVDATWTFVNSLDEHKKRFTLIDNEARKKKLPIAEWEILNFKV
;
A
#
# COMPACT_ATOMS: atom_id res chain seq x y z
N ASN A 1 -19.91 -0.35 -7.28
CA ASN A 1 -18.93 -1.40 -7.62
C ASN A 1 -17.96 -1.56 -6.47
N LEU A 2 -17.85 -2.78 -5.93
CA LEU A 2 -16.79 -3.12 -4.98
C LEU A 2 -15.47 -3.18 -5.76
N GLN A 3 -14.46 -2.43 -5.33
CA GLN A 3 -13.12 -2.54 -5.90
C GLN A 3 -12.56 -3.92 -5.54
N SER A 4 -11.84 -4.56 -6.45
CA SER A 4 -11.12 -5.81 -6.18
C SER A 4 -9.63 -5.52 -5.95
N VAL A 5 -8.91 -6.45 -5.31
CA VAL A 5 -7.44 -6.34 -5.15
C VAL A 5 -6.75 -6.20 -6.51
N SER A 6 -7.16 -6.99 -7.51
CA SER A 6 -6.59 -6.90 -8.87
C SER A 6 -6.88 -5.54 -9.54
N GLN A 7 -8.05 -4.95 -9.29
CA GLN A 7 -8.33 -3.61 -9.80
C GLN A 7 -7.44 -2.57 -9.11
N PHE A 8 -7.29 -2.64 -7.79
CA PHE A 8 -6.39 -1.77 -7.04
C PHE A 8 -4.93 -1.87 -7.55
N GLU A 9 -4.46 -3.09 -7.86
CA GLU A 9 -3.13 -3.29 -8.47
C GLU A 9 -2.97 -2.55 -9.79
N LYS A 10 -3.96 -2.65 -10.69
CA LYS A 10 -3.96 -1.91 -11.95
C LYS A 10 -3.99 -0.40 -11.71
N ASP A 11 -4.80 0.06 -10.76
CA ASP A 11 -4.99 1.47 -10.45
C ASP A 11 -3.69 2.11 -9.93
N PHE A 12 -2.98 1.46 -8.99
CA PHE A 12 -1.72 2.04 -8.50
C PHE A 12 -0.58 1.92 -9.52
N ILE A 13 -0.59 0.92 -10.41
CA ILE A 13 0.38 0.83 -11.52
C ILE A 13 0.14 1.99 -12.49
N ALA A 14 -1.11 2.26 -12.85
CA ALA A 14 -1.48 3.39 -13.69
C ALA A 14 -1.11 4.73 -13.03
N LEU A 15 -1.35 4.88 -11.72
CA LEU A 15 -0.92 6.05 -10.95
C LEU A 15 0.61 6.20 -10.99
N GLN A 16 1.35 5.11 -10.77
CA GLN A 16 2.82 5.13 -10.79
C GLN A 16 3.37 5.56 -12.15
N ALA A 17 2.84 5.00 -13.25
CA ALA A 17 3.21 5.38 -14.60
C ALA A 17 2.88 6.86 -14.88
N THR A 18 1.68 7.31 -14.51
CA THR A 18 1.23 8.69 -14.72
C THR A 18 2.10 9.69 -13.95
N MET A 19 2.42 9.40 -12.69
CA MET A 19 3.25 10.25 -11.84
C MET A 19 4.67 10.37 -12.41
N ASN A 20 5.26 9.27 -12.87
CA ASN A 20 6.58 9.31 -13.50
C ASN A 20 6.56 10.05 -14.84
N ASN A 21 5.51 9.89 -15.64
CA ASN A 21 5.39 10.58 -16.92
C ASN A 21 5.28 12.11 -16.75
N LEU A 22 4.46 12.56 -15.79
CA LEU A 22 4.20 13.99 -15.59
C LEU A 22 5.26 14.69 -14.73
N TYR A 23 5.77 13.99 -13.71
CA TYR A 23 6.57 14.59 -12.64
C TYR A 23 7.86 13.84 -12.33
N GLY A 24 8.28 12.89 -13.16
CA GLY A 24 9.43 12.01 -12.91
C GLY A 24 10.71 12.74 -12.50
N ASN A 25 10.98 13.90 -13.13
CA ASN A 25 12.16 14.73 -12.84
C ASN A 25 12.18 15.34 -11.43
N TYR A 26 11.03 15.40 -10.74
CA TYR A 26 10.91 15.93 -9.38
C TYR A 26 11.04 14.85 -8.31
N PHE A 27 10.93 13.57 -8.66
CA PHE A 27 11.06 12.47 -7.71
C PHE A 27 12.52 12.06 -7.55
N LEU A 28 13.32 12.95 -6.99
CA LEU A 28 14.72 12.70 -6.68
C LEU A 28 14.82 11.80 -5.43
N SER A 29 15.58 10.72 -5.53
CA SER A 29 15.82 9.80 -4.41
C SER A 29 17.31 9.74 -4.12
N TYR A 30 17.71 10.13 -2.90
CA TYR A 30 19.07 9.96 -2.40
C TYR A 30 19.44 8.48 -2.13
N HIS A 31 18.46 7.57 -2.22
CA HIS A 31 18.66 6.17 -1.88
C HIS A 31 18.84 5.26 -3.12
N LYS A 32 19.47 4.09 -2.89
CA LYS A 32 19.90 3.09 -3.91
C LYS A 32 18.87 2.69 -4.97
N GLY A 33 17.57 2.89 -4.74
CA GLY A 33 16.50 2.50 -5.66
C GLY A 33 16.25 3.45 -6.84
N GLY A 34 17.13 4.45 -7.07
CA GLY A 34 17.03 5.40 -8.18
C GLY A 34 15.90 6.42 -8.05
N ASN A 35 15.93 7.45 -8.90
CA ASN A 35 14.87 8.46 -8.99
C ASN A 35 13.55 7.85 -9.50
N GLY A 36 12.44 8.50 -9.19
CA GLY A 36 11.11 8.16 -9.68
C GLY A 36 10.10 7.88 -8.57
N PHE A 37 8.83 8.00 -8.95
CA PHE A 37 7.69 7.60 -8.15
C PHE A 37 7.56 6.07 -8.19
N ARG A 38 7.83 5.44 -7.05
CA ARG A 38 7.80 3.97 -6.94
C ARG A 38 6.41 3.41 -6.69
N ILE A 39 6.23 2.11 -6.94
CA ILE A 39 5.01 1.36 -6.59
C ILE A 39 4.64 1.55 -5.11
N SER A 40 5.62 1.54 -4.21
CA SER A 40 5.40 1.79 -2.78
C SER A 40 4.69 3.12 -2.49
N HIS A 41 5.01 4.18 -3.23
CA HIS A 41 4.38 5.49 -3.12
C HIS A 41 2.97 5.48 -3.72
N ALA A 42 2.81 4.90 -4.91
CA ALA A 42 1.52 4.86 -5.60
C ALA A 42 0.48 4.09 -4.80
N GLN A 43 0.81 2.86 -4.39
CA GLN A 43 -0.10 2.04 -3.60
C GLN A 43 -0.44 2.73 -2.26
N LYS A 44 0.51 3.43 -1.63
CA LYS A 44 0.29 4.09 -0.34
C LYS A 44 -0.65 5.29 -0.50
N SER A 45 -0.41 6.09 -1.53
CA SER A 45 -1.21 7.27 -1.83
C SER A 45 -2.67 6.87 -2.11
N LEU A 46 -2.86 5.86 -2.96
CA LEU A 46 -4.20 5.39 -3.32
C LEU A 46 -4.92 4.71 -2.15
N SER A 47 -4.22 3.86 -1.39
CA SER A 47 -4.81 3.18 -0.23
C SER A 47 -5.23 4.15 0.88
N ILE A 48 -4.43 5.20 1.16
CA ILE A 48 -4.81 6.23 2.12
C ILE A 48 -6.04 7.00 1.64
N TYR A 49 -6.11 7.34 0.35
CA TYR A 49 -7.28 8.00 -0.22
C TYR A 49 -8.54 7.14 -0.04
N LEU A 50 -8.47 5.85 -0.41
CA LEU A 50 -9.59 4.91 -0.27
C LEU A 50 -9.99 4.69 1.20
N LYS A 51 -9.00 4.62 2.12
CA LYS A 51 -9.25 4.56 3.56
C LYS A 51 -10.09 5.76 4.01
N HIS A 52 -9.73 6.98 3.62
CA HIS A 52 -10.50 8.16 3.99
C HIS A 52 -11.92 8.14 3.40
N LEU A 53 -12.07 7.80 2.12
CA LEU A 53 -13.39 7.67 1.50
C LEU A 53 -14.27 6.66 2.24
N TRP A 54 -13.70 5.53 2.67
CA TRP A 54 -14.41 4.52 3.44
C TRP A 54 -14.81 5.03 4.83
N CYS A 55 -13.87 5.63 5.57
CA CYS A 55 -14.15 6.22 6.88
C CYS A 55 -15.22 7.33 6.81
N LEU A 56 -15.32 8.03 5.68
CA LEU A 56 -16.34 9.05 5.42
C LEU A 56 -17.66 8.47 4.89
N GLY A 57 -17.79 7.14 4.76
CA GLY A 57 -18.99 6.48 4.25
C GLY A 57 -19.25 6.67 2.75
N GLN A 58 -18.26 7.15 1.98
CA GLN A 58 -18.41 7.43 0.55
C GLN A 58 -18.20 6.19 -0.32
N ILE A 59 -17.45 5.21 0.16
CA ILE A 59 -17.25 3.92 -0.50
C ILE A 59 -17.48 2.78 0.49
N PRO A 60 -17.86 1.58 0.01
CA PRO A 60 -17.87 0.38 0.86
C PRO A 60 -16.45 0.03 1.33
N LEU A 61 -16.38 -0.87 2.31
CA LEU A 61 -15.15 -1.43 2.84
C LEU A 61 -14.16 -1.84 1.71
N PRO A 62 -12.95 -1.25 1.65
CA PRO A 62 -11.98 -1.57 0.62
C PRO A 62 -11.33 -2.94 0.90
N PRO A 63 -10.97 -3.72 -0.12
CA PRO A 63 -10.29 -5.01 0.06
C PRO A 63 -8.79 -4.88 0.33
N ILE A 64 -8.31 -3.66 0.63
CA ILE A 64 -6.89 -3.31 0.76
C ILE A 64 -6.68 -2.45 2.00
N CYS A 65 -5.43 -2.29 2.39
CA CYS A 65 -5.01 -1.29 3.36
C CYS A 65 -3.73 -0.61 2.89
N PRO A 66 -3.34 0.54 3.47
CA PRO A 66 -2.04 1.11 3.23
C PRO A 66 -0.93 0.15 3.65
N ILE A 67 -0.03 -0.18 2.72
CA ILE A 67 1.22 -0.86 3.06
C ILE A 67 2.28 0.19 3.32
N ASP A 68 2.82 0.22 4.53
CA ASP A 68 3.99 1.02 4.88
C ASP A 68 4.81 0.41 6.00
N ASN A 69 5.88 1.09 6.41
CA ASN A 69 6.75 0.62 7.50
C ASN A 69 6.00 0.40 8.81
N VAL A 70 5.02 1.25 9.13
CA VAL A 70 4.27 1.14 10.39
C VAL A 70 3.39 -0.09 10.32
N VAL A 71 2.62 -0.26 9.24
CA VAL A 71 1.74 -1.41 9.05
C VAL A 71 2.54 -2.72 8.95
N LEU A 72 3.68 -2.73 8.25
CA LEU A 72 4.54 -3.92 8.15
C LEU A 72 5.14 -4.34 9.49
N LYS A 73 5.46 -3.39 10.38
CA LYS A 73 5.95 -3.68 11.74
C LYS A 73 4.91 -4.34 12.64
N LEU A 74 3.62 -4.23 12.30
CA LEU A 74 2.53 -4.91 13.00
C LEU A 74 2.40 -6.38 12.57
N THR A 75 3.17 -6.82 11.58
CA THR A 75 3.21 -8.21 11.12
C THR A 75 4.43 -8.95 11.66
N GLU A 76 4.45 -10.28 11.48
CA GLU A 76 5.62 -11.12 11.78
C GLU A 76 6.87 -10.80 10.92
N ALA A 77 6.77 -9.90 9.93
CA ALA A 77 7.83 -9.52 9.00
C ALA A 77 8.92 -8.59 9.58
N LYS A 78 9.30 -8.78 10.86
CA LYS A 78 10.35 -8.00 11.53
C LYS A 78 11.66 -8.07 10.71
N GLY A 79 12.12 -6.93 10.18
CA GLY A 79 13.37 -6.81 9.41
C GLY A 79 13.19 -6.68 7.89
N VAL A 80 11.99 -6.94 7.33
CA VAL A 80 11.67 -6.73 5.91
C VAL A 80 11.14 -5.30 5.66
N ASP A 81 10.80 -4.58 6.73
CA ASP A 81 10.18 -3.26 6.75
C ASP A 81 11.14 -2.13 6.37
N ALA A 82 12.43 -2.20 6.74
CA ALA A 82 13.40 -1.13 6.49
C ALA A 82 13.56 -0.73 5.01
N THR A 83 13.14 -1.60 4.09
CA THR A 83 13.24 -1.39 2.63
C THR A 83 11.91 -1.11 1.95
N TRP A 84 10.81 -0.91 2.67
CA TRP A 84 9.50 -0.72 2.05
C TRP A 84 9.45 0.39 0.99
N THR A 85 10.04 1.56 1.29
CA THR A 85 10.03 2.72 0.39
C THR A 85 10.81 2.46 -0.90
N PHE A 86 11.57 1.36 -0.99
CA PHE A 86 12.28 0.92 -2.18
C PHE A 86 11.46 -0.03 -3.06
N VAL A 87 10.34 -0.57 -2.56
CA VAL A 87 9.51 -1.50 -3.34
C VAL A 87 9.05 -0.85 -4.63
N ASN A 88 9.47 -1.45 -5.75
CA ASN A 88 9.18 -0.94 -7.08
C ASN A 88 8.76 -2.03 -8.07
N SER A 89 8.41 -3.22 -7.58
CA SER A 89 7.81 -4.29 -8.40
C SER A 89 6.50 -4.77 -7.79
N LEU A 90 5.60 -5.26 -8.66
CA LEU A 90 4.32 -5.81 -8.24
C LEU A 90 4.51 -7.06 -7.37
N ASP A 91 5.49 -7.91 -7.69
CA ASP A 91 5.76 -9.14 -6.94
C ASP A 91 6.20 -8.84 -5.50
N GLU A 92 7.06 -7.83 -5.33
CA GLU A 92 7.47 -7.36 -4.02
C GLU A 92 6.33 -6.75 -3.21
N HIS A 93 5.43 -6.02 -3.87
CA HIS A 93 4.20 -5.52 -3.26
C HIS A 93 3.32 -6.69 -2.79
N LYS A 94 3.06 -7.67 -3.66
CA LYS A 94 2.24 -8.86 -3.37
C LYS A 94 2.76 -9.64 -2.18
N LYS A 95 4.07 -9.88 -2.12
CA LYS A 95 4.71 -10.57 -0.96
C LYS A 95 4.38 -9.89 0.36
N ARG A 96 4.38 -8.56 0.38
CA ARG A 96 4.14 -7.75 1.58
C ARG A 96 2.65 -7.62 1.90
N PHE A 97 1.81 -7.52 0.87
CA PHE A 97 0.37 -7.63 1.02
C PHE A 97 -0.02 -8.96 1.69
N THR A 98 0.54 -10.09 1.24
CA THR A 98 0.27 -11.41 1.83
C THR A 98 0.64 -11.48 3.31
N LEU A 99 1.73 -10.84 3.74
CA LEU A 99 2.11 -10.80 5.16
C LEU A 99 1.03 -10.13 6.00
N ILE A 100 0.49 -9.02 5.51
CA ILE A 100 -0.57 -8.26 6.20
C ILE A 100 -1.91 -9.01 6.15
N ASP A 101 -2.28 -9.55 4.99
CA ASP A 101 -3.51 -10.33 4.82
C ASP A 101 -3.53 -11.56 5.76
N ASN A 102 -2.39 -12.20 5.97
CA ASN A 102 -2.26 -13.31 6.93
C ASN A 102 -2.55 -12.85 8.37
N GLU A 103 -2.06 -11.69 8.80
CA GLU A 103 -2.36 -11.16 10.13
C GLU A 103 -3.84 -10.79 10.31
N ALA A 104 -4.43 -10.17 9.28
CA ALA A 104 -5.86 -9.88 9.26
C ALA A 104 -6.70 -11.15 9.39
N ARG A 105 -6.35 -12.21 8.64
CA ARG A 105 -6.99 -13.52 8.70
C ARG A 105 -6.84 -14.20 10.06
N LYS A 106 -5.67 -14.14 10.70
CA LYS A 106 -5.46 -14.66 12.07
C LYS A 106 -6.44 -14.03 13.07
N LYS A 107 -6.80 -12.75 12.86
CA LYS A 107 -7.76 -12.00 13.67
C LYS A 107 -9.21 -12.10 13.19
N LYS A 108 -9.48 -12.82 12.08
CA LYS A 108 -10.79 -12.91 11.41
C LYS A 108 -11.36 -11.54 11.05
N LEU A 109 -10.49 -10.60 10.70
CA LEU A 109 -10.87 -9.25 10.29
C LEU A 109 -10.61 -9.05 8.79
N PRO A 110 -11.46 -8.29 8.10
CA PRO A 110 -11.10 -7.71 6.82
C PRO A 110 -9.82 -6.87 6.95
N ILE A 111 -8.97 -6.87 5.91
CA ILE A 111 -7.65 -6.23 5.97
C ILE A 111 -7.70 -4.72 6.29
N ALA A 112 -8.70 -4.00 5.76
CA ALA A 112 -8.89 -2.58 6.04
C ALA A 112 -9.29 -2.30 7.49
N GLU A 113 -10.14 -3.15 8.08
CA GLU A 113 -10.53 -3.06 9.49
C GLU A 113 -9.36 -3.45 10.41
N TRP A 114 -8.64 -4.51 10.05
CA TRP A 114 -7.45 -4.93 10.78
C TRP A 114 -6.43 -3.78 10.84
N GLU A 115 -6.21 -3.07 9.74
CA GLU A 115 -5.30 -1.92 9.73
C GLU A 115 -5.78 -0.83 10.69
N ILE A 116 -7.04 -0.38 10.63
CA ILE A 116 -7.54 0.68 11.52
C ILE A 116 -7.43 0.30 13.00
N LEU A 117 -7.77 -0.95 13.35
CA LEU A 117 -7.78 -1.39 14.75
C LEU A 117 -6.39 -1.56 15.35
N ASN A 118 -5.38 -1.84 14.52
CA ASN A 118 -4.01 -2.09 14.97
C ASN A 118 -3.07 -0.89 14.73
N PHE A 119 -3.42 0.03 13.83
CA PHE A 119 -2.67 1.25 13.58
C PHE A 119 -2.82 2.22 14.75
N LYS A 120 -1.71 2.46 15.46
CA LYS A 120 -1.63 3.44 16.56
C LYS A 120 -0.89 4.67 16.08
N VAL A 121 -1.48 5.85 16.33
CA VAL A 121 -0.89 7.18 16.07
C VAL A 121 0.08 7.54 17.19
#